data_AF-Q19438-F1
#
_entry.id   AF-Q19438-F1
#
_cell.length_a   1.000
_cell.length_b   1.000
_cell.length_c   1.000
_cell.angle_alpha   90.00
_cell.angle_beta   90.00
_cell.angle_gamma   90.00
#
_symmetry.space_group_name_H-M   'P 1'
#
loop_
_entity.id
_entity.type
_entity.pdbx_description
1 polymer ?
#
loop_
_entity_poly.entity_id
_entity_poly.type
_entity_poly.pdbx_seq_one_letter_code
_entity_poly.pdbx_strand_id
1 'polypeptide(L)'
;MEAERQYEPCQVCQDSASTRHHFGITSCTACASFFRRTTMNQFTCNLDNNCSVSYKKKWVCRACRYNNCIRAGMSKDYIRRGNVDETKNRKTFRKRTIRNSIRRNKSSLNRISEPVKMDQNSTSRSSTSSSIKHSSDTSTEFSKILHLSNDELLQFYLKEVERTMVQKQRGLAKNALLAESMNELMIISAYQNGLSMESCMHCPGVNSLEKEDVQTLLKYFQFANVWMDSVRAYSMSNVDIYETTPKDKRLSEYIQQVKLTLGSSFSQLKLNLYEFAALKSYCIWNMGFFETSIAMKIIAREHYIGVTAALRNYYRTQTKMSDMDIAIRIGDITLQIITVSNMFHDMAKLSYQCGLTF
;
A
#
# COMPACT_ATOMS: atom_id res chain seq x y z
N MET A 1 -14.25 -5.75 58.05
CA MET A 1 -15.19 -5.97 56.93
C MET A 1 -14.50 -5.49 55.67
N GLU A 2 -13.94 -6.41 54.89
CA GLU A 2 -13.39 -6.08 53.58
C GLU A 2 -14.57 -5.78 52.64
N ALA A 3 -14.70 -4.53 52.22
CA ALA A 3 -15.75 -4.13 51.28
C ALA A 3 -15.51 -4.82 49.94
N GLU A 4 -16.44 -5.69 49.52
CA GLU A 4 -16.47 -6.27 48.19
C GLU A 4 -16.53 -5.14 47.15
N ARG A 5 -15.44 -4.94 46.39
CA ARG A 5 -15.47 -4.02 45.24
C ARG A 5 -16.41 -4.60 44.19
N GLN A 6 -17.62 -4.04 44.10
CA GLN A 6 -18.50 -4.25 42.97
C GLN A 6 -17.83 -3.68 41.72
N TYR A 7 -17.41 -4.56 40.81
CA TYR A 7 -16.86 -4.18 39.52
C TYR A 7 -18.00 -3.79 38.58
N GLU A 8 -17.92 -2.61 37.97
CA GLU A 8 -18.86 -2.19 36.92
C GLU A 8 -18.82 -3.20 35.75
N PRO A 9 -19.98 -3.61 35.19
CA PRO A 9 -20.02 -4.59 34.13
C PRO A 9 -19.37 -4.08 32.84
N CYS A 10 -18.80 -4.99 32.05
CA CYS A 10 -18.16 -4.65 30.79
C CYS A 10 -19.16 -4.01 29.83
N GLN A 11 -18.89 -2.77 29.40
CA GLN A 11 -19.79 -2.01 28.51
C GLN A 11 -19.94 -2.63 27.10
N VAL A 12 -19.20 -3.70 26.78
CA VAL A 12 -19.28 -4.41 25.48
C VAL A 12 -20.12 -5.69 25.55
N CYS A 13 -19.90 -6.52 26.58
CA CYS A 13 -20.48 -7.87 26.68
C CYS A 13 -21.21 -8.15 27.99
N GLN A 14 -21.26 -7.17 28.89
CA GLN A 14 -21.91 -7.21 30.20
C GLN A 14 -21.34 -8.27 31.16
N ASP A 15 -20.08 -8.68 30.95
CA ASP A 15 -19.34 -9.51 31.90
C ASP A 15 -18.92 -8.67 33.10
N SER A 16 -19.28 -9.09 34.32
CA SER A 16 -18.93 -8.41 35.57
C SER A 16 -17.62 -8.92 36.18
N ALA A 17 -16.99 -9.94 35.59
CA ALA A 17 -15.76 -10.51 36.13
C ALA A 17 -14.53 -9.66 35.75
N SER A 18 -13.80 -9.16 36.77
CA SER A 18 -12.45 -8.56 36.64
C SER A 18 -12.33 -7.39 35.66
N THR A 19 -13.37 -6.58 35.52
CA THR A 19 -13.39 -5.43 34.61
C THR A 19 -12.47 -4.31 35.10
N ARG A 20 -11.84 -3.61 34.15
CA ARG A 20 -11.00 -2.44 34.39
C ARG A 20 -11.13 -1.48 33.21
N HIS A 21 -10.54 -0.29 33.34
CA HIS A 21 -10.44 0.64 32.23
C HIS A 21 -9.46 0.13 31.16
N HIS A 22 -9.97 -0.11 29.96
CA HIS A 22 -9.17 -0.49 28.79
C HIS A 22 -9.62 0.32 27.58
N PHE A 23 -8.67 1.02 26.96
CA PHE A 23 -8.87 1.74 25.70
C PHE A 23 -10.00 2.77 25.70
N GLY A 24 -10.24 3.42 26.85
CA GLY A 24 -11.21 4.50 27.01
C GLY A 24 -12.51 4.11 27.70
N ILE A 25 -12.73 2.82 28.03
CA ILE A 25 -13.98 2.35 28.63
C ILE A 25 -13.75 1.29 29.71
N THR A 26 -14.75 1.01 30.54
CA THR A 26 -14.75 -0.14 31.44
C THR A 26 -15.06 -1.43 30.67
N SER A 27 -14.10 -2.37 30.62
CA SER A 27 -14.26 -3.64 29.91
C SER A 27 -13.56 -4.82 30.58
N CYS A 28 -14.00 -6.04 30.24
CA CYS A 28 -13.33 -7.26 30.66
C CYS A 28 -12.06 -7.53 29.85
N THR A 29 -11.12 -8.29 30.41
CA THR A 29 -9.82 -8.61 29.77
C THR A 29 -9.99 -9.30 28.40
N ALA A 30 -11.07 -10.07 28.22
CA ALA A 30 -11.36 -10.73 26.95
C ALA A 30 -11.73 -9.72 25.85
N CYS A 31 -12.57 -8.72 26.14
CA CYS A 31 -12.92 -7.67 25.19
C CYS A 31 -11.72 -6.75 24.89
N ALA A 32 -10.91 -6.42 25.90
CA ALA A 32 -9.68 -5.69 25.69
C ALA A 32 -8.69 -6.45 24.78
N SER A 33 -8.48 -7.75 25.03
CA SER A 33 -7.59 -8.57 24.21
C SER A 33 -8.13 -8.81 22.79
N PHE A 34 -9.46 -8.88 22.64
CA PHE A 34 -10.10 -8.92 21.33
C PHE A 34 -9.89 -7.61 20.56
N PHE A 35 -10.16 -6.46 21.19
CA PHE A 35 -10.01 -5.14 20.57
C PHE A 35 -8.57 -4.86 20.14
N ARG A 36 -7.59 -5.16 21.02
CA ARG A 36 -6.15 -4.97 20.73
C ARG A 36 -5.66 -5.80 19.54
N ARG A 37 -6.19 -7.03 19.35
CA ARG A 37 -5.79 -7.93 18.26
C ARG A 37 -6.51 -7.65 16.94
N THR A 38 -7.63 -6.92 16.96
CA THR A 38 -8.43 -6.66 15.77
C THR A 38 -7.82 -5.54 14.95
N THR A 39 -7.55 -5.76 13.66
CA THR A 39 -7.21 -4.66 12.72
C THR A 39 -8.49 -4.09 12.09
N MET A 40 -8.45 -2.87 11.55
CA MET A 40 -9.63 -2.27 10.93
C MET A 40 -10.11 -3.15 9.76
N ASN A 41 -11.43 -3.28 9.57
CA ASN A 41 -12.09 -3.98 8.46
C ASN A 41 -11.88 -5.52 8.38
N GLN A 42 -11.56 -6.21 9.47
CA GLN A 42 -11.32 -7.67 9.43
C GLN A 42 -12.56 -8.56 9.43
N PHE A 43 -13.73 -8.07 9.83
CA PHE A 43 -14.87 -8.93 10.13
C PHE A 43 -16.13 -8.47 9.40
N THR A 44 -16.75 -9.39 8.67
CA THR A 44 -18.09 -9.22 8.07
C THR A 44 -19.12 -9.94 8.94
N CYS A 45 -20.28 -9.30 9.16
CA CYS A 45 -21.40 -9.99 9.80
C CYS A 45 -22.14 -10.81 8.75
N ASN A 46 -22.51 -12.05 9.08
CA ASN A 46 -23.29 -12.92 8.21
C ASN A 46 -24.82 -12.72 8.38
N LEU A 47 -25.22 -11.73 9.16
CA LEU A 47 -26.59 -11.30 9.44
C LEU A 47 -26.63 -9.76 9.26
N ASP A 48 -27.63 -9.07 9.80
CA ASP A 48 -27.84 -7.63 9.59
C ASP A 48 -27.03 -6.72 10.54
N ASN A 49 -25.78 -7.08 10.86
CA ASN A 49 -24.93 -6.36 11.83
C ASN A 49 -25.51 -6.15 13.25
N ASN A 50 -26.61 -6.85 13.60
CA ASN A 50 -27.36 -6.68 14.85
C ASN A 50 -27.21 -7.86 15.83
N CYS A 51 -26.16 -8.66 15.72
CA CYS A 51 -25.95 -9.80 16.62
C CYS A 51 -25.75 -9.33 18.08
N SER A 52 -26.55 -9.84 19.02
CA SER A 52 -26.37 -9.51 20.43
C SER A 52 -25.06 -10.09 21.00
N VAL A 53 -24.26 -9.22 21.61
CA VAL A 53 -22.96 -9.51 22.23
C VAL A 53 -23.15 -9.68 23.73
N SER A 54 -22.88 -10.88 24.24
CA SER A 54 -22.98 -11.20 25.67
C SER A 54 -21.92 -12.23 26.05
N TYR A 55 -21.39 -12.13 27.27
CA TYR A 55 -20.45 -13.13 27.81
C TYR A 55 -21.04 -14.55 27.86
N LYS A 56 -22.38 -14.67 27.94
CA LYS A 56 -23.08 -15.96 27.98
C LYS A 56 -23.03 -16.73 26.65
N LYS A 57 -22.70 -16.06 25.54
CA LYS A 57 -22.66 -16.68 24.21
C LYS A 57 -21.27 -17.25 23.92
N LYS A 58 -21.17 -18.57 23.76
CA LYS A 58 -19.95 -19.28 23.36
C LYS A 58 -19.37 -18.78 22.03
N TRP A 59 -20.25 -18.38 21.12
CA TRP A 59 -19.90 -17.86 19.80
C TRP A 59 -20.56 -16.50 19.60
N VAL A 60 -19.75 -15.44 19.57
CA VAL A 60 -20.20 -14.08 19.30
C VAL A 60 -19.68 -13.67 17.93
N CYS A 61 -20.57 -13.10 17.09
CA CYS A 61 -20.17 -12.52 15.80
C CYS A 61 -19.04 -11.51 16.00
N ARG A 62 -17.88 -11.75 15.35
CA ARG A 62 -16.69 -10.91 15.51
C ARG A 62 -16.93 -9.48 15.02
N ALA A 63 -17.69 -9.31 13.93
CA ALA A 63 -18.07 -8.00 13.41
C ALA A 63 -18.89 -7.20 14.43
N CYS A 64 -19.99 -7.77 14.94
CA CYS A 64 -20.83 -7.10 15.94
C CYS A 64 -20.10 -6.89 17.28
N ARG A 65 -19.20 -7.80 17.68
CA ARG A 65 -18.36 -7.60 18.86
C ARG A 65 -17.45 -6.40 18.71
N TYR A 66 -16.79 -6.26 17.56
CA TYR A 66 -15.93 -5.11 17.29
C TYR A 66 -16.74 -3.81 17.18
N ASN A 67 -17.88 -3.84 16.51
CA ASN A 67 -18.78 -2.68 16.44
C ASN A 67 -19.28 -2.26 17.83
N ASN A 68 -19.61 -3.21 18.73
CA ASN A 68 -19.94 -2.90 20.12
C ASN A 68 -18.76 -2.30 20.90
N CYS A 69 -17.51 -2.76 20.66
CA CYS A 69 -16.32 -2.12 21.25
C CYS A 69 -16.22 -0.65 20.85
N ILE A 70 -16.34 -0.35 19.55
CA ILE A 70 -16.28 1.02 19.03
C ILE A 70 -17.45 1.85 19.56
N ARG A 71 -18.68 1.33 19.51
CA ARG A 71 -19.89 2.01 19.98
C ARG A 71 -19.85 2.31 21.49
N ALA A 72 -19.25 1.43 22.28
CA ALA A 72 -19.05 1.66 23.70
C ALA A 72 -18.00 2.74 24.00
N GLY A 73 -17.12 3.06 23.04
CA GLY A 73 -16.10 4.11 23.16
C GLY A 73 -14.65 3.61 23.13
N MET A 74 -14.38 2.33 22.81
CA MET A 74 -12.99 1.88 22.68
C MET A 74 -12.28 2.58 21.51
N SER A 75 -11.15 3.23 21.77
CA SER A 75 -10.29 3.79 20.72
C SER A 75 -8.89 3.18 20.72
N LYS A 76 -8.36 2.94 19.51
CA LYS A 76 -6.98 2.49 19.32
C LYS A 76 -5.95 3.56 19.68
N ASP A 77 -6.34 4.82 19.78
CA ASP A 77 -5.46 5.91 20.19
C ASP A 77 -4.96 5.74 21.64
N TYR A 78 -5.78 5.15 22.51
CA TYR A 78 -5.38 4.81 23.87
C TYR A 78 -4.33 3.69 23.92
N ILE A 79 -4.24 2.83 22.90
CA ILE A 79 -3.18 1.81 22.79
C ILE A 79 -1.83 2.51 22.56
N ARG A 80 -1.82 3.58 21.75
CA ARG A 80 -0.60 4.33 21.42
C ARG A 80 -0.07 5.09 22.64
N ARG A 81 -0.95 5.69 23.44
CA ARG A 81 -0.59 6.46 24.66
C ARG A 81 -0.05 5.58 25.79
N GLY A 82 -0.49 4.32 25.92
CA GLY A 82 -0.05 3.41 26.98
C GLY A 82 1.39 2.89 26.87
N ASN A 83 2.06 3.09 25.73
CA ASN A 83 3.47 2.68 25.56
C ASN A 83 4.47 3.66 26.20
N VAL A 84 4.04 4.83 26.69
CA VAL A 84 4.94 5.83 27.24
C VAL A 84 5.42 5.45 28.64
N ASP A 85 4.60 4.78 29.47
CA ASP A 85 4.98 4.41 30.84
C ASP A 85 5.80 3.11 30.94
N GLU A 86 5.67 2.17 30.00
CA GLU A 86 6.48 0.93 30.00
C GLU A 86 7.93 1.13 29.54
N THR A 87 8.28 2.29 28.98
CA THR A 87 9.65 2.55 28.52
C THR A 87 10.68 2.72 29.65
N LYS A 88 10.24 2.97 30.90
CA LYS A 88 11.16 2.98 32.06
C LYS A 88 11.64 1.59 32.49
N ASN A 89 10.92 0.51 32.15
CA ASN A 89 11.31 -0.87 32.50
C ASN A 89 11.97 -1.67 31.35
N ARG A 90 12.06 -1.13 30.13
CA ARG A 90 12.66 -1.86 28.99
C ARG A 90 14.19 -2.03 29.05
N LYS A 91 14.91 -1.25 29.87
CA LYS A 91 16.37 -1.36 29.99
C LYS A 91 16.85 -2.65 30.67
N THR A 92 16.01 -3.30 31.47
CA THR A 92 16.34 -4.58 32.14
C THR A 92 15.96 -5.81 31.30
N PHE A 93 14.92 -5.74 30.47
CA PHE A 93 14.50 -6.87 29.62
C PHE A 93 15.44 -7.10 28.42
N ARG A 94 15.95 -6.01 27.80
CA ARG A 94 16.81 -6.08 26.61
C ARG A 94 18.19 -6.72 26.89
N LYS A 95 18.71 -6.63 28.12
CA LYS A 95 19.96 -7.30 28.54
C LYS A 95 19.80 -8.82 28.74
N ARG A 96 18.59 -9.31 29.01
CA ARG A 96 18.32 -10.75 29.21
C ARG A 96 18.10 -11.49 27.90
N THR A 97 17.45 -10.87 26.92
CA THR A 97 17.16 -11.51 25.63
C THR A 97 18.43 -11.70 24.77
N ILE A 98 19.31 -10.69 24.72
CA ILE A 98 20.57 -10.77 23.94
C ILE A 98 21.49 -11.88 24.48
N ARG A 99 21.55 -12.08 25.79
CA ARG A 99 22.38 -13.11 26.43
C ARG A 99 21.86 -14.54 26.15
N ASN A 100 20.57 -14.71 25.91
CA ASN A 100 19.95 -16.00 25.54
C ASN A 100 20.04 -16.31 24.03
N SER A 101 20.03 -15.30 23.16
CA SER A 101 20.20 -15.48 21.71
C SER A 101 21.60 -15.96 21.33
N ILE A 102 22.64 -15.48 22.03
CA ILE A 102 24.03 -15.89 21.78
C ILE A 102 24.30 -17.35 22.21
N ARG A 103 23.56 -17.86 23.20
CA ARG A 103 23.68 -19.27 23.63
C ARG A 103 22.99 -20.26 22.69
N ARG A 104 21.92 -19.86 21.98
CA ARG A 104 21.16 -20.76 21.09
C ARG A 104 21.79 -20.93 19.70
N ASN A 105 22.60 -19.99 19.23
CA ASN A 105 23.24 -20.10 17.91
C ASN A 105 24.49 -21.00 17.87
N LYS A 106 24.95 -21.55 19.00
CA LYS A 106 26.10 -22.49 19.03
C LYS A 106 25.73 -23.96 18.85
N SER A 107 24.44 -24.31 18.82
CA SER A 107 23.99 -25.72 18.86
C SER A 107 23.22 -26.20 17.62
N SER A 108 23.13 -25.39 16.56
CA SER A 108 22.20 -25.67 15.44
C SER A 108 22.88 -26.01 14.11
N LEU A 109 24.21 -26.13 14.08
CA LEU A 109 24.96 -26.68 12.94
C LEU A 109 25.06 -28.20 13.12
N ASN A 110 24.01 -28.93 12.71
CA ASN A 110 24.04 -30.33 12.26
C ASN A 110 22.61 -30.89 12.26
N ARG A 111 21.97 -30.92 11.08
CA ARG A 111 21.06 -31.99 10.59
C ARG A 111 20.37 -31.51 9.31
N ILE A 112 20.99 -31.88 8.20
CA ILE A 112 20.38 -31.98 6.88
C ILE A 112 19.59 -33.31 6.84
N SER A 113 18.53 -33.34 6.03
CA SER A 113 17.92 -34.52 5.38
C SER A 113 16.47 -34.88 5.75
N GLU A 114 15.64 -34.88 4.71
CA GLU A 114 14.43 -35.67 4.42
C GLU A 114 13.00 -35.07 4.58
N PRO A 115 12.15 -35.15 3.53
CA PRO A 115 10.77 -34.65 3.50
C PRO A 115 9.72 -35.75 3.78
N VAL A 116 8.56 -35.39 4.36
CA VAL A 116 7.43 -36.30 4.64
C VAL A 116 6.16 -35.82 3.93
N LYS A 117 5.43 -36.78 3.32
CA LYS A 117 4.18 -36.64 2.54
C LYS A 117 2.91 -36.78 3.42
N MET A 118 1.82 -36.18 2.91
CA MET A 118 0.38 -36.53 2.97
C MET A 118 -0.30 -36.85 4.32
N ASP A 119 -1.43 -36.19 4.57
CA ASP A 119 -2.70 -36.93 4.70
C ASP A 119 -3.94 -36.08 4.39
N GLN A 120 -4.90 -36.71 3.71
CA GLN A 120 -6.21 -36.20 3.29
C GLN A 120 -7.29 -36.69 4.26
N ASN A 121 -8.28 -35.85 4.59
CA ASN A 121 -9.65 -36.31 4.84
C ASN A 121 -10.62 -35.10 4.86
N SER A 122 -11.53 -35.03 3.86
CA SER A 122 -12.99 -35.25 3.95
C SER A 122 -13.70 -34.20 4.83
N THR A 123 -14.58 -33.31 4.36
CA THR A 123 -15.96 -33.45 3.83
C THR A 123 -16.57 -32.03 3.94
N SER A 124 -17.52 -31.50 3.18
CA SER A 124 -18.47 -31.94 2.15
C SER A 124 -19.10 -30.66 1.57
N ARG A 125 -19.36 -30.63 0.26
CA ARG A 125 -20.02 -29.54 -0.47
C ARG A 125 -21.51 -29.45 -0.13
N SER A 126 -22.03 -28.22 -0.05
CA SER A 126 -23.43 -27.93 -0.38
C SER A 126 -23.49 -26.55 -1.04
N SER A 127 -23.85 -26.60 -2.32
CA SER A 127 -24.11 -25.49 -3.24
C SER A 127 -25.44 -24.81 -2.92
N THR A 128 -25.42 -23.48 -2.80
CA THR A 128 -26.64 -22.68 -2.93
C THR A 128 -26.31 -21.43 -3.73
N SER A 129 -26.85 -21.38 -4.95
CA SER A 129 -26.86 -20.19 -5.79
C SER A 129 -27.79 -19.16 -5.14
N SER A 130 -27.26 -18.02 -4.73
CA SER A 130 -28.07 -16.84 -4.43
C SER A 130 -27.55 -15.68 -5.25
N SER A 131 -28.41 -15.25 -6.17
CA SER A 131 -28.22 -14.16 -7.11
C SER A 131 -27.73 -12.90 -6.41
N ILE A 132 -26.52 -12.46 -6.76
CA ILE A 132 -25.98 -11.17 -6.34
C ILE A 132 -26.75 -10.09 -7.11
N LYS A 133 -27.72 -9.47 -6.45
CA LYS A 133 -28.30 -8.20 -6.89
C LYS A 133 -27.20 -7.13 -6.74
N HIS A 134 -26.62 -6.70 -7.86
CA HIS A 134 -25.82 -5.48 -7.90
C HIS A 134 -26.74 -4.28 -7.73
N SER A 135 -26.87 -3.79 -6.49
CA SER A 135 -27.35 -2.43 -6.23
C SER A 135 -26.28 -1.45 -6.69
N SER A 136 -26.54 -0.80 -7.82
CA SER A 136 -25.78 0.32 -8.36
C SER A 136 -26.03 1.58 -7.50
N ASP A 137 -25.40 1.66 -6.34
CA ASP A 137 -25.30 2.93 -5.60
C ASP A 137 -24.00 3.62 -6.02
N THR A 138 -24.12 4.54 -6.98
CA THR A 138 -23.10 5.53 -7.37
C THR A 138 -22.93 6.61 -6.29
N SER A 139 -22.79 6.21 -5.03
CA SER A 139 -22.24 7.11 -4.00
C SER A 139 -20.73 7.09 -4.16
N THR A 140 -20.13 8.26 -4.38
CA THR A 140 -18.68 8.44 -4.46
C THR A 140 -18.04 7.88 -3.19
N GLU A 141 -17.47 6.68 -3.30
CA GLU A 141 -16.95 5.95 -2.13
C GLU A 141 -15.80 6.77 -1.53
N PHE A 142 -15.99 7.21 -0.28
CA PHE A 142 -15.08 8.09 0.46
C PHE A 142 -14.14 7.26 1.32
N SER A 143 -12.82 7.37 1.11
CA SER A 143 -11.85 6.69 1.97
C SER A 143 -11.73 7.44 3.30
N LYS A 144 -12.11 6.77 4.39
CA LYS A 144 -11.94 7.29 5.76
C LYS A 144 -10.47 7.41 6.18
N ILE A 145 -9.57 6.71 5.50
CA ILE A 145 -8.13 6.71 5.79
C ILE A 145 -7.44 7.83 5.03
N LEU A 146 -7.77 8.00 3.75
CA LEU A 146 -7.17 9.05 2.92
C LEU A 146 -7.85 10.41 3.12
N HIS A 147 -9.11 10.42 3.57
CA HIS A 147 -9.97 11.60 3.74
C HIS A 147 -10.36 12.29 2.43
N LEU A 148 -10.58 11.51 1.37
CA LEU A 148 -11.12 11.99 0.10
C LEU A 148 -11.88 10.89 -0.66
N SER A 149 -12.63 11.29 -1.68
CA SER A 149 -13.32 10.39 -2.61
C SER A 149 -12.36 9.72 -3.59
N ASN A 150 -12.79 8.59 -4.17
CA ASN A 150 -12.03 7.92 -5.21
C ASN A 150 -11.72 8.83 -6.42
N ASP A 151 -12.68 9.67 -6.85
CA ASP A 151 -12.47 10.57 -7.99
C ASP A 151 -11.44 11.66 -7.67
N GLU A 152 -11.49 12.26 -6.47
CA GLU A 152 -10.46 13.21 -6.01
C GLU A 152 -9.07 12.57 -5.97
N LEU A 153 -8.99 11.27 -5.68
CA LEU A 153 -7.73 10.54 -5.60
C LEU A 153 -7.10 10.36 -6.96
N LEU A 154 -7.90 9.96 -7.96
CA LEU A 154 -7.42 9.87 -9.34
C LEU A 154 -7.05 11.27 -9.89
N GLN A 155 -7.82 12.31 -9.52
CA GLN A 155 -7.52 13.70 -9.90
C GLN A 155 -6.19 14.21 -9.32
N PHE A 156 -5.79 13.77 -8.12
CA PHE A 156 -4.45 14.05 -7.60
C PHE A 156 -3.37 13.53 -8.57
N TYR A 157 -3.43 12.25 -8.94
CA TYR A 157 -2.44 11.67 -9.86
C TYR A 157 -2.49 12.27 -11.27
N LEU A 158 -3.68 12.63 -11.75
CA LEU A 158 -3.83 13.30 -13.04
C LEU A 158 -3.10 14.64 -13.06
N LYS A 159 -3.30 15.48 -12.02
CA LYS A 159 -2.61 16.77 -11.88
C LYS A 159 -1.10 16.60 -11.82
N GLU A 160 -0.60 15.57 -11.14
CA GLU A 160 0.84 15.26 -11.08
C GLU A 160 1.43 14.90 -12.46
N VAL A 161 0.69 14.12 -13.27
CA VAL A 161 1.07 13.82 -14.66
C VAL A 161 1.03 15.08 -15.52
N GLU A 162 0.00 15.91 -15.40
CA GLU A 162 -0.11 17.16 -16.18
C GLU A 162 1.01 18.14 -15.85
N ARG A 163 1.35 18.30 -14.56
CA ARG A 163 2.45 19.16 -14.10
C ARG A 163 3.79 18.76 -14.72
N THR A 164 4.13 17.48 -14.65
CA THR A 164 5.39 16.94 -15.23
C THR A 164 5.42 17.06 -16.75
N MET A 165 4.29 16.85 -17.42
CA MET A 165 4.16 17.06 -18.88
C MET A 165 4.42 18.50 -19.29
N VAL A 166 3.81 19.48 -18.61
CA VAL A 166 3.99 20.92 -18.91
C VAL A 166 5.45 21.33 -18.76
N GLN A 167 6.16 20.82 -17.75
CA GLN A 167 7.57 21.14 -17.57
C GLN A 167 8.46 20.59 -18.69
N LYS A 168 8.22 19.35 -19.15
CA LYS A 168 8.95 18.77 -20.28
C LYS A 168 8.65 19.52 -21.58
N GLN A 169 7.40 19.91 -21.82
CA GLN A 169 7.02 20.71 -23.00
C GLN A 169 7.67 22.08 -23.04
N ARG A 170 7.88 22.72 -21.89
CA ARG A 170 8.60 24.00 -21.77
C ARG A 170 10.12 23.86 -21.90
N GLY A 171 10.63 22.66 -22.18
CA GLY A 171 12.08 22.39 -22.26
C GLY A 171 12.80 22.48 -20.91
N LEU A 172 12.06 22.58 -19.80
CA LEU A 172 12.63 22.75 -18.46
C LEU A 172 13.18 21.43 -17.89
N ALA A 173 12.69 20.30 -18.38
CA ALA A 173 13.16 18.98 -18.01
C ALA A 173 13.47 18.15 -19.26
N LYS A 174 14.73 17.69 -19.39
CA LYS A 174 15.11 16.76 -20.46
C LYS A 174 14.52 15.38 -20.22
N ASN A 175 14.30 14.63 -21.30
CA ASN A 175 13.87 13.24 -21.23
C ASN A 175 15.06 12.37 -20.80
N ALA A 176 14.93 11.62 -19.69
CA ALA A 176 15.95 10.70 -19.19
C ALA A 176 16.42 9.64 -20.20
N LEU A 177 15.57 9.26 -21.18
CA LEU A 177 15.93 8.34 -22.26
C LEU A 177 16.91 8.94 -23.28
N LEU A 178 17.19 10.24 -23.19
CA LEU A 178 18.13 10.97 -24.03
C LEU A 178 19.41 11.37 -23.26
N ALA A 179 19.59 10.87 -22.04
CA ALA A 179 20.78 11.18 -21.25
C ALA A 179 22.02 10.51 -21.86
N GLU A 180 23.04 11.30 -22.20
CA GLU A 180 24.26 10.81 -22.85
C GLU A 180 25.33 10.33 -21.87
N SER A 181 25.17 10.63 -20.58
CA SER A 181 26.09 10.27 -19.51
C SER A 181 25.38 10.14 -18.17
N MET A 182 25.99 9.42 -17.23
CA MET A 182 25.48 9.32 -15.86
C MET A 182 25.37 10.69 -15.18
N ASN A 183 26.29 11.61 -15.48
CA ASN A 183 26.25 12.98 -14.95
C ASN A 183 25.02 13.76 -15.47
N GLU A 184 24.70 13.61 -16.76
CA GLU A 184 23.49 14.22 -17.31
C GLU A 184 22.22 13.60 -16.70
N LEU A 185 22.17 12.28 -16.53
CA LEU A 185 21.05 11.60 -15.86
C LEU A 185 20.87 12.10 -14.42
N MET A 186 21.96 12.33 -13.68
CA MET A 186 21.92 12.90 -12.33
C MET A 186 21.35 14.32 -12.33
N ILE A 187 21.72 15.16 -13.30
CA ILE A 187 21.17 16.53 -13.44
C ILE A 187 19.66 16.47 -13.73
N ILE A 188 19.23 15.60 -14.65
CA ILE A 188 17.81 15.37 -14.97
C ILE A 188 17.04 14.93 -13.72
N SER A 189 17.60 13.97 -12.98
CA SER A 189 17.00 13.44 -11.76
C SER A 189 16.92 14.50 -10.66
N ALA A 190 17.98 15.29 -10.47
CA ALA A 190 18.04 16.36 -9.48
C ALA A 190 16.98 17.45 -9.75
N TYR A 191 16.73 17.79 -11.01
CA TYR A 191 15.66 18.71 -11.38
C TYR A 191 14.28 18.17 -11.01
N GLN A 192 14.03 16.89 -11.30
CA GLN A 192 12.76 16.22 -10.96
C GLN A 192 12.60 15.94 -9.45
N ASN A 193 13.66 16.00 -8.66
CA ASN A 193 13.59 15.74 -7.21
C ASN A 193 12.72 16.77 -6.48
N GLY A 194 12.76 18.05 -6.89
CA GLY A 194 11.93 19.10 -6.27
C GLY A 194 10.44 18.80 -6.42
N LEU A 195 10.02 18.45 -7.63
CA LEU A 195 8.65 18.01 -7.89
C LEU A 195 8.30 16.75 -7.13
N SER A 196 9.18 15.74 -7.20
CA SER A 196 8.93 14.45 -6.54
C SER A 196 8.74 14.60 -5.04
N MET A 197 9.49 15.52 -4.41
CA MET A 197 9.30 15.88 -3.01
C MET A 197 7.94 16.53 -2.78
N GLU A 198 7.55 17.51 -3.59
CA GLU A 198 6.25 18.17 -3.49
C GLU A 198 5.10 17.16 -3.68
N SER A 199 5.17 16.31 -4.71
CA SER A 199 4.22 15.23 -4.99
C SER A 199 4.09 14.30 -3.78
N CYS A 200 5.22 13.85 -3.23
CA CYS A 200 5.25 12.92 -2.12
C CYS A 200 4.65 13.54 -0.86
N MET A 201 5.02 14.78 -0.53
CA MET A 201 4.55 15.48 0.69
C MET A 201 3.07 15.85 0.65
N HIS A 202 2.48 15.96 -0.53
CA HIS A 202 1.03 16.18 -0.71
C HIS A 202 0.25 14.91 -1.05
N CYS A 203 0.93 13.76 -1.14
CA CYS A 203 0.28 12.50 -1.47
C CYS A 203 -0.70 12.10 -0.34
N PRO A 204 -1.97 11.79 -0.65
CA PRO A 204 -2.94 11.45 0.38
C PRO A 204 -2.48 10.31 1.31
N GLY A 205 -2.62 10.50 2.62
CA GLY A 205 -2.19 9.54 3.64
C GLY A 205 -0.72 9.64 4.05
N VAL A 206 0.13 10.43 3.38
CA VAL A 206 1.57 10.56 3.72
C VAL A 206 1.81 11.08 5.14
N ASN A 207 0.92 11.94 5.63
CA ASN A 207 0.93 12.48 7.00
C ASN A 207 0.80 11.41 8.10
N SER A 208 0.36 10.20 7.75
CA SER A 208 0.18 9.07 8.66
C SER A 208 1.37 8.11 8.66
N LEU A 209 2.41 8.38 7.87
CA LEU A 209 3.60 7.55 7.72
C LEU A 209 4.76 8.01 8.61
N GLU A 210 5.62 7.06 8.96
CA GLU A 210 6.88 7.35 9.63
C GLU A 210 7.91 7.91 8.63
N LYS A 211 8.95 8.59 9.13
CA LYS A 211 9.93 9.28 8.28
C LYS A 211 10.61 8.34 7.29
N GLU A 212 10.91 7.12 7.72
CA GLU A 212 11.55 6.07 6.94
C GLU A 212 10.65 5.58 5.79
N ASP A 213 9.34 5.46 6.03
CA ASP A 213 8.36 5.13 4.99
C ASP A 213 8.20 6.29 3.99
N VAL A 214 8.19 7.55 4.46
CA VAL A 214 8.14 8.73 3.58
C VAL A 214 9.38 8.79 2.67
N GLN A 215 10.57 8.52 3.21
CA GLN A 215 11.79 8.43 2.42
C GLN A 215 11.73 7.31 1.38
N THR A 216 11.12 6.18 1.73
CA THR A 216 10.91 5.07 0.82
C THR A 216 9.94 5.47 -0.30
N LEU A 217 8.80 6.06 0.04
CA LEU A 217 7.79 6.56 -0.90
C LEU A 217 8.38 7.58 -1.87
N LEU A 218 9.23 8.48 -1.37
CA LEU A 218 9.91 9.48 -2.19
C LEU A 218 10.74 8.85 -3.31
N LYS A 219 11.44 7.73 -3.06
CA LYS A 219 12.22 7.03 -4.10
C LYS A 219 11.33 6.53 -5.23
N TYR A 220 10.13 6.04 -4.92
CA TYR A 220 9.16 5.62 -5.94
C TYR A 220 8.60 6.81 -6.73
N PHE A 221 8.33 7.94 -6.07
CA PHE A 221 7.95 9.18 -6.77
C PHE A 221 9.05 9.68 -7.71
N GLN A 222 10.30 9.73 -7.24
CA GLN A 222 11.46 10.14 -8.03
C GLN A 222 11.61 9.25 -9.26
N PHE A 223 11.56 7.94 -9.08
CA PHE A 223 11.63 6.99 -10.20
C PHE A 223 10.49 7.16 -11.18
N ALA A 224 9.24 7.27 -10.70
CA ALA A 224 8.08 7.44 -11.57
C ALA A 224 8.16 8.74 -12.39
N ASN A 225 8.53 9.85 -11.76
CA ASN A 225 8.64 11.17 -12.40
C ASN A 225 9.79 11.22 -13.42
N VAL A 226 10.92 10.57 -13.13
CA VAL A 226 12.06 10.53 -14.06
C VAL A 226 11.78 9.57 -15.20
N TRP A 227 11.52 8.30 -14.90
CA TRP A 227 11.51 7.22 -15.88
C TRP A 227 10.16 7.01 -16.55
N MET A 228 9.07 6.85 -15.79
CA MET A 228 7.76 6.56 -16.40
C MET A 228 7.28 7.72 -17.28
N ASP A 229 7.44 8.96 -16.82
CA ASP A 229 7.05 10.14 -17.60
C ASP A 229 7.94 10.31 -18.85
N SER A 230 9.20 9.88 -18.77
CA SER A 230 10.12 9.90 -19.91
C SER A 230 9.77 8.85 -20.96
N VAL A 231 9.41 7.65 -20.52
CA VAL A 231 8.94 6.59 -21.41
C VAL A 231 7.61 6.97 -22.05
N ARG A 232 6.67 7.58 -21.31
CA ARG A 232 5.44 8.12 -21.88
C ARG A 232 5.73 9.15 -22.96
N ALA A 233 6.57 10.15 -22.67
CA ALA A 233 6.93 11.18 -23.64
C ALA A 233 7.57 10.59 -24.90
N TYR A 234 8.46 9.60 -24.75
CA TYR A 234 9.09 8.89 -25.87
C TYR A 234 8.09 8.06 -26.69
N SER A 235 7.18 7.34 -26.03
CA SER A 235 6.16 6.53 -26.72
C SER A 235 5.15 7.35 -27.53
N MET A 236 5.03 8.66 -27.23
CA MET A 236 4.14 9.59 -27.92
C MET A 236 4.85 10.38 -29.03
N SER A 237 6.19 10.45 -29.02
CA SER A 237 6.95 11.12 -30.07
C SER A 237 7.12 10.20 -31.27
N ASN A 238 6.46 10.53 -32.39
CA ASN A 238 6.68 9.91 -33.71
C ASN A 238 8.02 10.30 -34.35
N VAL A 239 8.91 10.96 -33.61
CA VAL A 239 10.18 11.44 -34.13
C VAL A 239 11.18 10.33 -33.92
N ASP A 240 11.81 9.86 -35.00
CA ASP A 240 13.10 9.20 -34.97
C ASP A 240 14.07 10.18 -34.29
N ILE A 241 14.10 10.18 -32.96
CA ILE A 241 15.05 10.98 -32.21
C ILE A 241 16.39 10.42 -32.64
N TYR A 242 17.17 11.18 -33.42
CA TYR A 242 18.54 10.86 -33.79
C TYR A 242 19.20 10.26 -32.55
N GLU A 243 19.40 8.93 -32.57
CA GLU A 243 19.79 8.21 -31.38
C GLU A 243 21.25 8.55 -31.12
N THR A 244 21.48 9.52 -30.23
CA THR A 244 22.80 9.67 -29.63
C THR A 244 22.98 8.51 -28.68
N THR A 245 23.81 7.54 -29.07
CA THR A 245 24.23 6.47 -28.17
C THR A 245 24.97 7.09 -26.99
N PRO A 246 24.52 6.89 -25.74
CA PRO A 246 25.21 7.41 -24.57
C PRO A 246 26.68 6.97 -24.58
N LYS A 247 27.57 7.88 -24.16
CA LYS A 247 29.01 7.59 -24.07
C LYS A 247 29.29 6.48 -23.04
N ASP A 248 28.43 6.36 -22.04
CA ASP A 248 28.48 5.30 -21.03
C ASP A 248 27.73 4.07 -21.55
N LYS A 249 28.48 2.99 -21.78
CA LYS A 249 27.95 1.70 -22.28
C LYS A 249 26.86 1.13 -21.37
N ARG A 250 27.01 1.20 -20.04
CA ARG A 250 26.04 0.62 -19.09
C ARG A 250 24.74 1.40 -19.11
N LEU A 251 24.84 2.73 -19.15
CA LEU A 251 23.66 3.58 -19.27
C LEU A 251 22.95 3.37 -20.61
N SER A 252 23.71 3.25 -21.70
CA SER A 252 23.17 2.95 -23.03
C SER A 252 22.41 1.62 -23.07
N GLU A 253 22.99 0.55 -22.53
CA GLU A 253 22.35 -0.76 -22.42
C GLU A 253 21.05 -0.70 -21.61
N TYR A 254 21.08 -0.01 -20.46
CA TYR A 254 19.90 0.18 -19.61
C TYR A 254 18.79 0.98 -20.31
N ILE A 255 19.12 2.14 -20.91
CA ILE A 255 18.14 2.97 -21.64
C ILE A 255 17.54 2.16 -22.80
N GLN A 256 18.34 1.39 -23.52
CA GLN A 256 17.85 0.55 -24.62
C GLN A 256 16.90 -0.53 -24.12
N GLN A 257 17.22 -1.19 -23.00
CA GLN A 257 16.33 -2.16 -22.36
C GLN A 257 14.99 -1.50 -21.97
N VAL A 258 15.01 -0.29 -21.40
CA VAL A 258 13.80 0.46 -21.02
C VAL A 258 12.94 0.79 -22.26
N LYS A 259 13.56 1.26 -23.35
CA LYS A 259 12.87 1.54 -24.62
C LYS A 259 12.20 0.28 -25.18
N LEU A 260 12.93 -0.84 -25.25
CA LEU A 260 12.45 -2.09 -25.84
C LEU A 260 11.36 -2.77 -25.02
N THR A 261 11.35 -2.58 -23.69
CA THR A 261 10.38 -3.22 -22.79
C THR A 261 9.17 -2.32 -22.52
N LEU A 262 9.36 -1.26 -21.73
CA LEU A 262 8.27 -0.39 -21.30
C LEU A 262 7.84 0.57 -22.42
N GLY A 263 8.78 1.06 -23.23
CA GLY A 263 8.50 1.95 -24.36
C GLY A 263 7.62 1.30 -25.43
N SER A 264 7.98 0.08 -25.85
CA SER A 264 7.18 -0.71 -26.80
C SER A 264 5.78 -1.02 -26.24
N SER A 265 5.70 -1.41 -24.97
CA SER A 265 4.42 -1.71 -24.33
C SER A 265 3.52 -0.48 -24.20
N PHE A 266 4.06 0.69 -23.83
CA PHE A 266 3.28 1.94 -23.77
C PHE A 266 2.79 2.38 -25.14
N SER A 267 3.63 2.24 -26.18
CA SER A 267 3.26 2.53 -27.57
C SER A 267 2.11 1.63 -28.04
N GLN A 268 2.15 0.34 -27.69
CA GLN A 268 1.08 -0.62 -28.01
C GLN A 268 -0.21 -0.33 -27.22
N LEU A 269 -0.11 -0.09 -25.91
CA LEU A 269 -1.26 0.11 -25.03
C LEU A 269 -1.99 1.44 -25.28
N LYS A 270 -1.28 2.47 -25.79
CA LYS A 270 -1.82 3.81 -26.05
C LYS A 270 -2.57 4.39 -24.86
N LEU A 271 -1.92 4.41 -23.70
CA LEU A 271 -2.52 4.86 -22.44
C LEU A 271 -2.95 6.33 -22.50
N ASN A 272 -4.24 6.59 -22.30
CA ASN A 272 -4.72 7.97 -22.13
C ASN A 272 -4.20 8.57 -20.79
N LEU A 273 -4.47 9.85 -20.53
CA LEU A 273 -3.97 10.53 -19.33
C LEU A 273 -4.47 9.89 -18.02
N TYR A 274 -5.74 9.49 -17.95
CA TYR A 274 -6.33 8.84 -16.78
C TYR A 274 -5.72 7.45 -16.53
N GLU A 275 -5.54 6.67 -17.59
CA GLU A 275 -4.93 5.34 -17.52
C GLU A 275 -3.49 5.40 -17.06
N PHE A 276 -2.72 6.37 -17.58
CA PHE A 276 -1.34 6.56 -17.16
C PHE A 276 -1.21 7.11 -15.74
N ALA A 277 -2.11 8.01 -15.32
CA ALA A 277 -2.17 8.47 -13.94
C ALA A 277 -2.47 7.31 -12.98
N ALA A 278 -3.40 6.42 -13.34
CA ALA A 278 -3.70 5.23 -12.57
C ALA A 278 -2.51 4.26 -12.51
N LEU A 279 -1.86 3.99 -13.66
CA LEU A 279 -0.64 3.16 -13.70
C LEU A 279 0.47 3.75 -12.82
N LYS A 280 0.70 5.06 -12.91
CA LYS A 280 1.69 5.78 -12.10
C LYS A 280 1.40 5.61 -10.61
N SER A 281 0.14 5.73 -10.20
CA SER A 281 -0.28 5.45 -8.83
C SER A 281 0.03 4.00 -8.41
N TYR A 282 -0.37 3.01 -9.21
CA TYR A 282 -0.13 1.60 -8.88
C TYR A 282 1.37 1.30 -8.72
N CYS A 283 2.21 1.84 -9.60
CA CYS A 283 3.65 1.65 -9.54
C CYS A 283 4.29 2.37 -8.34
N ILE A 284 3.81 3.58 -8.00
CA ILE A 284 4.29 4.30 -6.81
C ILE A 284 3.99 3.50 -5.54
N TRP A 285 2.82 2.86 -5.45
CA TRP A 285 2.42 2.09 -4.28
C TRP A 285 2.79 0.60 -4.34
N ASN A 286 3.50 0.16 -5.39
CA ASN A 286 4.00 -1.21 -5.49
C ASN A 286 5.28 -1.39 -4.68
N MET A 287 5.12 -1.47 -3.36
CA MET A 287 6.18 -1.43 -2.35
C MET A 287 6.94 -2.76 -2.19
N GLY A 288 7.24 -3.47 -3.28
CA GLY A 288 7.82 -4.82 -3.25
C GLY A 288 9.30 -4.88 -2.88
N PHE A 289 10.04 -3.77 -2.99
CA PHE A 289 11.51 -3.76 -2.86
C PHE A 289 12.02 -3.44 -1.45
N PHE A 290 11.30 -2.63 -0.67
CA PHE A 290 11.73 -2.18 0.65
C PHE A 290 10.84 -2.74 1.76
N GLU A 291 11.42 -3.00 2.93
CA GLU A 291 10.63 -3.24 4.14
C GLU A 291 9.87 -1.97 4.52
N THR A 292 8.55 -2.08 4.61
CA THR A 292 7.66 -0.96 4.89
C THR A 292 6.75 -1.27 6.08
N SER A 293 6.33 -0.23 6.79
CA SER A 293 5.45 -0.39 7.95
C SER A 293 4.07 -0.94 7.57
N ILE A 294 3.32 -1.39 8.58
CA ILE A 294 1.91 -1.78 8.40
C ILE A 294 1.07 -0.58 7.94
N ALA A 295 1.38 0.63 8.41
CA ALA A 295 0.66 1.84 8.01
C ALA A 295 0.84 2.10 6.50
N MET A 296 2.06 1.96 6.00
CA MET A 296 2.38 2.09 4.58
C MET A 296 1.59 1.09 3.72
N LYS A 297 1.51 -0.17 4.14
CA LYS A 297 0.74 -1.21 3.43
C LYS A 297 -0.77 -0.95 3.43
N ILE A 298 -1.30 -0.39 4.52
CA ILE A 298 -2.71 0.00 4.60
C ILE A 298 -2.98 1.14 3.61
N ILE A 299 -2.15 2.18 3.62
CA ILE A 299 -2.32 3.33 2.72
C ILE A 299 -2.17 2.90 1.26
N ALA A 300 -1.16 2.08 0.94
CA ALA A 300 -0.98 1.51 -0.40
C ALA A 300 -2.24 0.81 -0.91
N ARG A 301 -2.89 0.02 -0.05
CA ARG A 301 -4.15 -0.67 -0.38
C ARG A 301 -5.29 0.30 -0.64
N GLU A 302 -5.43 1.35 0.17
CA GLU A 302 -6.45 2.39 -0.03
C GLU A 302 -6.25 3.12 -1.35
N HIS A 303 -4.99 3.42 -1.71
CA HIS A 303 -4.66 4.00 -3.01
C HIS A 303 -5.03 3.08 -4.16
N TYR A 304 -4.64 1.81 -4.09
CA TYR A 304 -4.95 0.82 -5.13
C TYR A 304 -6.45 0.68 -5.36
N ILE A 305 -7.23 0.54 -4.28
CA ILE A 305 -8.70 0.42 -4.34
C ILE A 305 -9.33 1.70 -4.90
N GLY A 306 -8.97 2.85 -4.34
CA GLY A 306 -9.59 4.11 -4.70
C GLY A 306 -9.33 4.51 -6.15
N VAL A 307 -8.07 4.37 -6.62
CA VAL A 307 -7.70 4.65 -8.01
C VAL A 307 -8.36 3.66 -8.98
N THR A 308 -8.42 2.37 -8.63
CA THR A 308 -9.09 1.36 -9.47
C THR A 308 -10.59 1.64 -9.60
N ALA A 309 -11.24 2.04 -8.50
CA ALA A 309 -12.65 2.37 -8.49
C ALA A 309 -12.95 3.64 -9.31
N ALA A 310 -12.13 4.68 -9.17
CA ALA A 310 -12.23 5.91 -9.96
C ALA A 310 -12.00 5.65 -11.46
N LEU A 311 -11.01 4.83 -11.82
CA LEU A 311 -10.75 4.47 -13.21
C LEU A 311 -11.91 3.67 -13.81
N ARG A 312 -12.50 2.74 -13.05
CA ARG A 312 -13.72 2.02 -13.45
C ARG A 312 -14.90 2.98 -13.66
N ASN A 313 -15.06 3.97 -12.79
CA ASN A 313 -16.09 5.00 -12.93
C ASN A 313 -15.86 5.85 -14.19
N TYR A 314 -14.62 6.25 -14.46
CA TYR A 314 -14.23 6.93 -15.70
C TYR A 314 -14.62 6.11 -16.94
N TYR A 315 -14.31 4.81 -16.97
CA TYR A 315 -14.65 3.99 -18.13
C TYR A 315 -16.16 3.89 -18.35
N ARG A 316 -16.94 3.68 -17.28
CA ARG A 316 -18.41 3.59 -17.36
C ARG A 316 -19.05 4.89 -17.85
N THR A 317 -18.58 6.03 -17.35
CA THR A 317 -19.20 7.32 -17.60
C THR A 317 -18.72 7.98 -18.90
N GLN A 318 -17.41 7.93 -19.18
CA GLN A 318 -16.81 8.69 -20.28
C GLN A 318 -16.63 7.86 -21.56
N THR A 319 -16.28 6.58 -21.44
CA THR A 319 -16.01 5.71 -22.60
C THR A 319 -17.12 4.69 -22.87
N LYS A 320 -18.07 4.53 -21.94
CA LYS A 320 -19.21 3.61 -22.02
C LYS A 320 -18.81 2.15 -22.29
N MET A 321 -17.66 1.73 -21.77
CA MET A 321 -17.16 0.36 -21.91
C MET A 321 -18.01 -0.64 -21.11
N SER A 322 -18.10 -1.88 -21.59
CA SER A 322 -18.75 -2.97 -20.85
C SER A 322 -17.92 -3.36 -19.62
N ASP A 323 -18.55 -3.97 -18.59
CA ASP A 323 -17.82 -4.39 -17.39
C ASP A 323 -16.70 -5.40 -17.68
N MET A 324 -16.86 -6.23 -18.72
CA MET A 324 -15.84 -7.18 -19.19
C MET A 324 -14.67 -6.44 -19.85
N ASP A 325 -14.93 -5.50 -20.74
CA ASP A 325 -13.89 -4.70 -21.40
C ASP A 325 -13.12 -3.85 -20.37
N ILE A 326 -13.81 -3.31 -19.37
CA ILE A 326 -13.18 -2.59 -18.26
C ILE A 326 -12.23 -3.52 -17.49
N ALA A 327 -12.66 -4.74 -17.17
CA ALA A 327 -11.84 -5.69 -16.45
C ALA A 327 -10.58 -6.08 -17.25
N ILE A 328 -10.73 -6.33 -18.55
CA ILE A 328 -9.62 -6.63 -19.46
C ILE A 328 -8.64 -5.45 -19.50
N ARG A 329 -9.15 -4.23 -19.72
CA ARG A 329 -8.31 -3.03 -19.84
C ARG A 329 -7.55 -2.70 -18.55
N ILE A 330 -8.19 -2.84 -17.39
CA ILE A 330 -7.51 -2.70 -16.08
C ILE A 330 -6.45 -3.82 -15.93
N GLY A 331 -6.75 -5.04 -16.37
CA GLY A 331 -5.78 -6.14 -16.44
C GLY A 331 -4.53 -5.77 -17.23
N ASP A 332 -4.70 -5.28 -18.46
CA ASP A 332 -3.60 -4.86 -19.34
C ASP A 332 -2.72 -3.78 -18.71
N ILE A 333 -3.33 -2.81 -18.02
CA ILE A 333 -2.63 -1.75 -17.30
C ILE A 333 -1.85 -2.33 -16.10
N THR A 334 -2.49 -3.17 -15.28
CA THR A 334 -1.87 -3.72 -14.06
C THR A 334 -0.73 -4.69 -14.36
N LEU A 335 -0.73 -5.37 -15.52
CA LEU A 335 0.41 -6.18 -15.97
C LEU A 335 1.71 -5.37 -16.12
N GLN A 336 1.61 -4.06 -16.38
CA GLN A 336 2.78 -3.19 -16.49
C GLN A 336 3.48 -2.94 -15.15
N ILE A 337 2.82 -3.19 -14.01
CA ILE A 337 3.43 -3.02 -12.68
C ILE A 337 4.67 -3.89 -12.53
N ILE A 338 4.65 -5.13 -13.06
CA ILE A 338 5.79 -6.05 -12.99
C ILE A 338 6.96 -5.50 -13.82
N THR A 339 6.69 -5.07 -15.05
CA THR A 339 7.71 -4.49 -15.94
C THR A 339 8.36 -3.26 -15.31
N VAL A 340 7.56 -2.34 -14.77
CA VAL A 340 8.05 -1.13 -14.10
C VAL A 340 8.84 -1.46 -12.84
N SER A 341 8.44 -2.49 -12.08
CA SER A 341 9.16 -2.91 -10.87
C SER A 341 10.52 -3.54 -11.17
N ASN A 342 10.62 -4.31 -12.25
CA ASN A 342 11.91 -4.84 -12.72
C ASN A 342 12.82 -3.70 -13.17
N MET A 343 12.29 -2.71 -13.88
CA MET A 343 13.03 -1.50 -14.28
C MET A 343 13.55 -0.73 -13.05
N PHE A 344 12.73 -0.60 -12.00
CA PHE A 344 13.17 0.02 -10.74
C PHE A 344 14.36 -0.72 -10.11
N HIS A 345 14.27 -2.05 -10.04
CA HIS A 345 15.33 -2.89 -9.51
C HIS A 345 16.63 -2.75 -10.32
N ASP A 346 16.53 -2.78 -11.65
CA ASP A 346 17.68 -2.65 -12.54
C ASP A 346 18.33 -1.26 -12.43
N MET A 347 17.53 -0.20 -12.26
CA MET A 347 18.05 1.15 -12.00
C MET A 347 18.80 1.23 -10.68
N ALA A 348 18.24 0.66 -9.60
CA ALA A 348 18.89 0.65 -8.29
C ALA A 348 20.23 -0.11 -8.32
N LYS A 349 20.31 -1.17 -9.15
CA LYS A 349 21.56 -1.89 -9.40
C LYS A 349 22.56 -1.03 -10.19
N LEU A 350 22.11 -0.34 -11.23
CA LEU A 350 22.95 0.57 -12.02
C LEU A 350 23.52 1.70 -11.17
N SER A 351 22.71 2.36 -10.34
CA SER A 351 23.18 3.43 -9.45
C SER A 351 24.25 2.94 -8.48
N TYR A 352 24.03 1.77 -7.87
CA TYR A 352 25.02 1.15 -6.98
C TYR A 352 26.34 0.84 -7.71
N GLN A 353 26.27 0.30 -8.93
CA GLN A 353 27.43 0.01 -9.76
C GLN A 353 28.22 1.26 -10.19
N CYS A 354 27.57 2.42 -10.23
CA CYS A 354 28.17 3.72 -10.51
C CYS A 354 28.59 4.47 -9.24
N GLY A 355 28.48 3.85 -8.05
CA GLY A 355 28.85 4.47 -6.77
C GLY A 355 27.87 5.55 -6.29
N LEU A 356 26.66 5.58 -6.84
CA LEU A 356 25.61 6.53 -6.48
C LEU A 356 24.67 5.92 -5.43
N THR A 357 24.28 6.74 -4.47
CA THR A 357 23.20 6.39 -3.54
C THR A 357 21.86 6.48 -4.27
N PHE A 358 21.11 5.38 -4.27
CA PHE A 358 19.74 5.34 -4.79
C PHE A 358 18.73 5.88 -3.78
#